data_AF-A0A645JQ40-F1
#
_entry.id   AF-A0A645JQ40-F1
#
_cell.length_a   1.000
_cell.length_b   1.000
_cell.length_c   1.000
_cell.angle_alpha   90.00
_cell.angle_beta   90.00
_cell.angle_gamma   90.00
#
_symmetry.space_group_name_H-M   'P 1'
#
loop_
_entity.id
_entity.type
_entity.pdbx_description
1 polymer ?
#
loop_
_entity_poly.entity_id
_entity_poly.type
_entity_poly.pdbx_seq_one_letter_code
_entity_poly.pdbx_strand_id
1 'polypeptide(L)'
;MGAIGIARAFTYGGSKNRLMYDPHIKPKNFQSLDEVKNLDNHTINHFYEKLLKLKDLINTDTARQIAEERHRFMEIYLDEFYYEWNFNKEK
;
A
#
# COMPACT_ATOMS: atom_id res chain seq x y z
N MET A 1 -2.73 2.23 8.52
CA MET A 1 -1.92 3.31 7.89
C MET A 1 -0.74 3.66 8.78
N GLY A 2 0.21 4.44 8.24
CA GLY A 2 1.48 4.74 8.89
C GLY A 2 2.41 3.53 8.97
N ALA A 3 3.51 3.65 9.72
CA ALA A 3 4.55 2.62 9.84
C ALA A 3 4.01 1.22 10.21
N ILE A 4 3.12 1.14 11.20
CA ILE A 4 2.48 -0.14 11.58
C ILE A 4 1.60 -0.69 10.45
N GLY A 5 0.96 0.19 9.68
CA GLY A 5 0.19 -0.20 8.50
C GLY A 5 1.07 -0.83 7.42
N ILE A 6 2.21 -0.23 7.14
CA ILE A 6 3.22 -0.75 6.20
C ILE A 6 3.68 -2.13 6.64
N ALA A 7 4.16 -2.26 7.88
CA ALA A 7 4.64 -3.54 8.42
C ALA A 7 3.57 -4.63 8.30
N ARG A 8 2.34 -4.35 8.75
CA ARG A 8 1.24 -5.31 8.66
C ARG A 8 0.88 -5.70 7.22
N ALA A 9 0.96 -4.76 6.27
CA ALA A 9 0.69 -5.06 4.87
C ALA A 9 1.69 -6.07 4.30
N PHE A 10 2.99 -5.85 4.53
CA PHE A 10 4.05 -6.77 4.09
C PHE A 10 4.05 -8.09 4.85
N THR A 11 3.82 -8.09 6.17
CA THR A 11 3.69 -9.33 6.94
C THR A 11 2.51 -10.18 6.44
N TYR A 12 1.35 -9.56 6.19
CA TYR A 12 0.20 -10.29 5.64
C TYR A 12 0.47 -10.79 4.22
N GLY A 13 1.04 -9.95 3.35
CA GLY A 13 1.45 -10.34 1.99
C GLY A 13 2.37 -11.54 2.00
N GLY A 14 3.41 -11.52 2.84
CA GLY A 14 4.32 -12.65 3.03
C GLY A 14 3.61 -13.91 3.54
N SER A 15 2.71 -13.79 4.52
CA SER A 15 1.91 -14.93 5.01
C SER A 15 0.98 -15.55 3.95
N LYS A 16 0.73 -14.82 2.85
CA LYS A 16 -0.07 -15.25 1.69
C LYS A 16 0.78 -15.57 0.46
N ASN A 17 2.11 -15.64 0.60
CA ASN A 17 3.05 -15.83 -0.51
C ASN A 17 2.83 -14.83 -1.66
N ARG A 18 2.42 -13.60 -1.34
CA ARG A 18 2.24 -12.53 -2.33
C ARG A 18 3.56 -11.80 -2.55
N LEU A 19 3.84 -11.45 -3.81
CA LEU A 19 4.97 -10.61 -4.15
C LEU A 19 4.86 -9.25 -3.44
N MET A 20 6.01 -8.64 -3.16
CA MET A 20 6.04 -7.26 -2.63
C MET A 20 5.58 -6.27 -3.70
N TYR A 21 6.16 -6.37 -4.90
CA TYR A 21 5.89 -5.50 -6.04
C TYR A 21 6.15 -6.25 -7.35
N ASP A 22 5.34 -5.96 -8.38
CA ASP A 22 5.57 -6.35 -9.77
C ASP A 22 5.12 -5.19 -10.67
N PRO A 23 6.02 -4.56 -11.45
CA PRO A 23 5.68 -3.42 -12.30
C PRO A 23 4.71 -3.77 -13.44
N HIS A 24 4.55 -5.05 -13.78
CA HIS A 24 3.64 -5.51 -14.83
C HIS A 24 2.19 -5.69 -14.34
N ILE A 25 1.96 -5.71 -13.02
CA ILE A 25 0.63 -5.89 -12.42
C ILE A 25 0.11 -4.55 -11.89
N LYS A 26 -0.85 -3.95 -12.60
CA LYS A 26 -1.45 -2.67 -12.20
C LYS A 26 -2.46 -2.83 -11.04
N PRO A 27 -2.59 -1.81 -10.17
CA PRO A 27 -3.62 -1.80 -9.12
C PRO A 27 -5.02 -1.81 -9.72
N LYS A 28 -5.94 -2.55 -9.09
CA LYS A 28 -7.33 -2.71 -9.58
C LYS A 28 -8.33 -2.09 -8.62
N ASN A 29 -9.41 -1.52 -9.16
CA ASN A 29 -10.56 -1.15 -8.34
C ASN A 29 -11.43 -2.39 -8.13
N PHE A 30 -11.33 -3.01 -6.96
CA PHE A 30 -12.17 -4.14 -6.60
C PHE A 30 -13.60 -3.70 -6.31
N GLN A 31 -14.57 -4.50 -6.76
CA GLN A 31 -15.98 -4.30 -6.40
C GLN A 31 -16.47 -5.29 -5.35
N SER A 32 -15.74 -6.40 -5.12
CA SER A 32 -16.10 -7.42 -4.13
C SER A 32 -14.90 -7.97 -3.34
N LEU A 33 -15.15 -8.54 -2.17
CA LEU A 33 -14.11 -9.14 -1.31
C LEU A 33 -13.51 -10.43 -1.90
N ASP A 34 -14.26 -11.14 -2.73
CA ASP A 34 -13.80 -12.40 -3.33
C ASP A 34 -12.81 -12.15 -4.47
N GLU A 35 -12.96 -11.05 -5.22
CA GLU A 35 -11.96 -10.58 -6.18
C GLU A 35 -10.61 -10.33 -5.50
N VAL A 36 -10.60 -9.71 -4.32
CA VAL A 36 -9.37 -9.37 -3.57
C VAL A 36 -8.58 -10.61 -3.13
N LYS A 37 -9.27 -11.74 -2.93
CA LYS A 37 -8.64 -12.98 -2.42
C LYS A 37 -8.00 -13.80 -3.53
N ASN A 38 -8.61 -13.85 -4.71
CA ASN A 38 -8.26 -14.80 -5.77
C ASN A 38 -7.43 -14.20 -6.91
N LEU A 39 -7.17 -12.89 -6.91
CA LEU A 39 -6.38 -12.23 -7.95
C LEU A 39 -4.88 -12.25 -7.63
N ASP A 40 -4.08 -12.54 -8.65
CA ASP A 40 -2.65 -12.27 -8.65
C ASP A 40 -2.44 -10.77 -8.46
N ASN A 41 -2.01 -10.43 -7.24
CA ASN A 41 -1.78 -9.07 -6.81
C ASN A 41 -0.60 -9.04 -5.83
N HIS A 42 0.07 -7.90 -5.75
CA HIS A 42 1.22 -7.70 -4.89
C HIS A 42 0.92 -6.70 -3.77
N THR A 43 1.73 -6.74 -2.71
CA THR A 43 1.50 -5.94 -1.50
C THR A 43 1.45 -4.43 -1.78
N ILE A 44 2.31 -3.91 -2.67
CA ILE A 44 2.31 -2.48 -3.02
C ILE A 44 0.97 -2.01 -3.61
N ASN A 45 0.28 -2.82 -4.42
CA ASN A 45 -1.03 -2.42 -4.96
C ASN A 45 -2.06 -2.22 -3.85
N HIS A 46 -1.98 -2.98 -2.75
CA HIS A 46 -2.86 -2.81 -1.60
C HIS A 46 -2.82 -1.40 -1.01
N PHE A 47 -1.70 -0.68 -1.15
CA PHE A 47 -1.59 0.70 -0.72
C PHE A 47 -2.57 1.60 -1.49
N TYR A 48 -2.56 1.53 -2.81
CA TYR A 48 -3.42 2.33 -3.69
C TYR A 48 -4.86 1.86 -3.69
N GLU A 49 -5.07 0.55 -3.61
CA GLU A 49 -6.39 -0.04 -3.64
C GLU A 49 -7.19 0.31 -2.38
N LYS A 50 -6.50 0.40 -1.25
CA LYS A 50 -7.14 0.59 0.07
C LYS A 50 -6.42 1.60 0.97
N LEU A 51 -5.16 1.37 1.36
CA LEU A 51 -4.58 2.05 2.51
C LEU A 51 -4.51 3.58 2.37
N LEU A 52 -4.25 4.07 1.16
CA LEU A 52 -4.19 5.50 0.83
C LEU A 52 -5.58 6.15 0.72
N LYS A 53 -6.64 5.36 0.53
CA LYS A 53 -8.04 5.85 0.51
C LYS A 53 -8.65 5.95 1.90
N LEU A 54 -8.02 5.35 2.92
CA LEU A 54 -8.59 5.28 4.27
C LEU A 54 -8.69 6.64 4.96
N LYS A 55 -7.83 7.61 4.62
CA LYS A 55 -7.86 8.93 5.27
C LYS A 55 -9.16 9.69 5.01
N ASP A 56 -9.76 9.49 3.84
CA ASP A 56 -11.01 10.14 3.42
C ASP A 56 -12.24 9.54 4.09
N LEU A 57 -12.08 8.35 4.71
CA LEU A 57 -13.16 7.64 5.43
C LEU A 57 -13.15 7.92 6.93
N ILE A 58 -12.31 8.84 7.41
CA ILE A 58 -12.20 9.18 8.82
C ILE A 58 -13.24 10.23 9.23
N ASN A 59 -14.02 9.90 10.26
CA ASN A 59 -15.18 10.67 10.67
C ASN A 59 -14.86 11.85 11.60
N THR A 60 -13.91 11.71 12.54
CA THR A 60 -13.61 12.76 13.52
C THR A 60 -12.41 13.62 13.08
N ASP A 61 -12.44 14.91 13.44
CA ASP A 61 -11.40 15.85 13.01
C ASP A 61 -10.02 15.48 13.57
N THR A 62 -9.95 15.10 14.85
CA THR A 62 -8.70 14.64 15.47
C THR A 62 -8.15 13.40 14.77
N ALA A 63 -9.00 12.43 14.44
CA ALA A 63 -8.54 11.24 13.74
C ALA A 63 -8.10 11.57 12.31
N ARG A 64 -8.72 12.55 11.65
CA ARG A 64 -8.33 12.99 10.30
C ARG A 64 -6.94 13.62 10.30
N GLN A 65 -6.61 14.44 11.29
CA GLN A 65 -5.27 14.99 11.48
C GLN A 65 -4.21 13.89 11.63
N ILE A 66 -4.46 12.91 12.52
CA ILE A 66 -3.57 11.76 12.71
C ILE A 66 -3.47 10.91 11.43
N ALA A 67 -4.58 10.76 10.70
CA ALA A 67 -4.60 9.99 9.46
C ALA A 67 -3.78 10.66 8.35
N GLU A 68 -3.78 11.99 8.26
CA GLU A 68 -3.00 12.73 7.27
C GLU A 68 -1.49 12.55 7.50
N GLU A 69 -1.03 12.66 8.74
CA GLU A 69 0.37 12.40 9.08
C GLU A 69 0.81 10.98 8.71
N ARG A 70 -0.05 9.99 9.02
CA ARG A 70 0.19 8.58 8.71
C ARG A 70 0.10 8.26 7.23
N HIS A 71 -0.76 8.98 6.50
CA HIS A 71 -0.89 8.91 5.05
C HIS A 71 0.39 9.40 4.39
N ARG A 72 0.84 10.61 4.75
CA ARG A 72 2.06 11.22 4.24
C ARG A 72 3.28 10.32 4.46
N PHE A 73 3.39 9.67 5.63
CA PHE A 73 4.46 8.72 5.87
C PHE A 73 4.43 7.51 4.91
N MET A 74 3.24 7.02 4.54
CA MET A 74 3.13 5.93 3.57
C MET A 74 3.51 6.38 2.16
N GLU A 75 3.19 7.61 1.76
CA GLU A 75 3.64 8.18 0.48
C GLU A 75 5.17 8.28 0.43
N ILE A 76 5.80 8.82 1.47
CA ILE A 76 7.27 8.89 1.58
C ILE A 76 7.89 7.49 1.49
N TYR A 77 7.32 6.51 2.19
CA TYR A 77 7.78 5.13 2.10
C TYR A 77 7.68 4.57 0.69
N LEU A 78 6.58 4.84 -0.03
CA LEU A 78 6.38 4.36 -1.40
C LEU A 78 7.38 5.00 -2.36
N ASP A 79 7.61 6.31 -2.23
CA ASP A 79 8.59 7.04 -3.05
C ASP A 79 9.99 6.43 -2.90
N GLU A 80 10.43 6.20 -1.66
CA GLU A 80 11.72 5.56 -1.38
C GLU A 80 11.76 4.12 -1.91
N PHE A 81 10.68 3.35 -1.68
CA PHE A 81 10.57 1.98 -2.18
C PHE A 81 10.74 1.91 -3.71
N TYR A 82 10.11 2.82 -4.47
CA TYR A 82 10.26 2.84 -5.93
C TYR A 82 11.60 3.36 -6.39
N TYR A 83 12.20 4.30 -5.65
CA TYR A 83 13.55 4.76 -5.91
C TYR A 83 14.55 3.60 -5.77
N GLU A 84 14.49 2.86 -4.66
CA GLU A 84 15.32 1.69 -4.41
C GLU A 84 15.04 0.56 -5.42
N TRP A 85 13.78 0.32 -5.76
CA TRP A 85 13.39 -0.75 -6.69
C TRP A 85 13.89 -0.50 -8.11
N ASN A 86 13.76 0.74 -8.59
CA ASN A 86 14.22 1.15 -9.92
C ASN A 86 15.67 1.62 -9.93
N PHE A 87 16.41 1.42 -8.83
CA PHE A 87 17.77 1.90 -8.68
C PHE A 87 18.69 1.23 -9.71
N ASN A 88 19.02 1.96 -10.77
CA ASN A 88 19.94 1.51 -11.79
C ASN A 88 21.34 2.02 -11.44
N LYS A 89 22.25 1.11 -11.07
CA LYS A 89 23.59 1.43 -10.56
C LYS A 89 24.59 1.86 -11.65
N GLU A 90 24.17 1.84 -12.91
CA GLU A 90 25.00 2.20 -14.07
C GLU A 90 24.45 3.44 -14.78
N LYS A 91 25.07 4.58 -14.47
CA LYS A 91 25.21 5.75 -15.34
C LYS A 91 26.64 6.26 -15.23
#